data_AF-T0LHN1-F1
#
_entry.id   AF-T0LHN1-F1
#
_cell.length_a   1.000
_cell.length_b   1.000
_cell.length_c   1.000
_cell.angle_alpha   90.00
_cell.angle_beta   90.00
_cell.angle_gamma   90.00
#
_symmetry.space_group_name_H-M   'P 1'
#
loop_
_entity.id
_entity.type
_entity.pdbx_description
1 polymer ?
#
loop_
_entity_poly.entity_id
_entity_poly.type
_entity_poly.pdbx_seq_one_letter_code
_entity_poly.pdbx_strand_id
1 'polypeptide(L)'
;MKLEIGGIHYNAAPFNGWYMGTEIGARNLADENRYNMLKKVASLLGLDTTKNASLWKDKAIVELNVAVLHSYREAGVTIVDHHTAAHQFKQFEKQEEKADRKLTGDWTWLIPPVSPAATHIFHKHYDNTIVKPNYFYQDKPYHGTEKA
;
A
#
# COMPACT_ATOMS: atom_id res chain seq x y z
N MET A 1 10.43 10.30 -8.55
CA MET A 1 11.38 9.20 -8.78
C MET A 1 12.12 9.48 -10.08
N LYS A 2 13.33 8.96 -10.24
CA LYS A 2 14.06 8.89 -11.52
C LYS A 2 14.06 7.46 -12.04
N LEU A 3 14.04 7.28 -13.36
CA LEU A 3 14.20 5.98 -14.01
C LEU A 3 15.64 5.83 -14.51
N GLU A 4 16.29 4.70 -14.23
CA GLU A 4 17.61 4.38 -14.77
C GLU A 4 17.52 3.21 -15.77
N ILE A 5 18.04 3.40 -16.99
CA ILE A 5 18.13 2.36 -18.02
C ILE A 5 19.50 2.45 -18.70
N GLY A 6 20.30 1.39 -18.65
CA GLY A 6 21.59 1.33 -19.33
C GLY A 6 22.57 2.44 -18.92
N GLY A 7 22.51 2.89 -17.66
CA GLY A 7 23.31 4.01 -17.14
C GLY A 7 22.78 5.41 -17.46
N ILE A 8 21.68 5.52 -18.21
CA ILE A 8 21.01 6.81 -18.50
C ILE A 8 19.98 7.09 -17.41
N HIS A 9 19.98 8.32 -16.89
CA HIS A 9 19.03 8.80 -15.89
C HIS A 9 17.93 9.67 -16.50
N TYR A 10 16.67 9.24 -16.36
CA TYR A 10 15.48 9.99 -16.73
C TYR A 10 14.85 10.57 -15.45
N ASN A 11 15.17 11.83 -15.13
CA ASN A 11 14.75 12.48 -13.87
C ASN A 11 13.25 12.86 -13.82
N ALA A 12 12.57 12.84 -14.98
CA ALA A 12 11.15 13.10 -15.13
C ALA A 12 10.49 11.91 -15.84
N ALA A 13 10.15 10.87 -15.09
CA ALA A 13 9.49 9.65 -15.57
C ALA A 13 8.23 9.36 -14.72
N PRO A 14 7.15 10.15 -14.85
CA PRO A 14 5.90 9.90 -14.13
C PRO A 14 5.25 8.59 -14.63
N PHE A 15 4.69 7.82 -13.69
CA PHE A 15 3.95 6.59 -13.97
C PHE A 15 2.76 6.48 -13.03
N ASN A 16 1.73 5.72 -13.43
CA ASN A 16 0.59 5.42 -12.59
C ASN A 16 0.06 4.00 -12.85
N GLY A 17 -0.66 3.49 -11.86
CA GLY A 17 -1.54 2.33 -11.98
C GLY A 17 -2.92 2.70 -11.45
N TRP A 18 -3.53 1.77 -10.71
CA TRP A 18 -4.74 1.99 -9.91
C TRP A 18 -4.46 1.71 -8.45
N TYR A 19 -5.28 2.25 -7.56
CA TYR A 19 -5.11 2.08 -6.11
C TYR A 19 -5.40 0.64 -5.66
N MET A 20 -4.60 0.18 -4.69
CA MET A 20 -5.02 -0.83 -3.73
C MET A 20 -5.76 -0.15 -2.57
N GLY A 21 -6.91 -0.68 -2.15
CA GLY A 21 -7.82 0.00 -1.21
C GLY A 21 -7.17 0.45 0.11
N THR A 22 -6.19 -0.32 0.61
CA THR A 22 -5.47 -0.01 1.85
C THR A 22 -4.58 1.22 1.75
N GLU A 23 -4.15 1.65 0.56
CA GLU A 23 -3.41 2.91 0.37
C GLU A 23 -4.28 4.12 0.75
N ILE A 24 -5.60 4.03 0.51
CA ILE A 24 -6.54 5.09 0.87
C ILE A 24 -7.07 4.85 2.28
N GLY A 25 -7.70 3.70 2.52
CA GLY A 25 -8.41 3.41 3.76
C GLY A 25 -7.48 3.31 4.98
N ALA A 26 -6.36 2.61 4.84
CA ALA A 26 -5.46 2.33 5.95
C ALA A 26 -4.28 3.31 6.07
N ARG A 27 -3.88 4.00 4.99
CA ARG A 27 -2.77 4.96 5.02
C ARG A 27 -3.27 6.39 4.97
N ASN A 28 -3.84 6.83 3.85
CA ASN A 28 -4.26 8.23 3.71
C ASN A 28 -5.29 8.65 4.76
N LEU A 29 -6.35 7.86 4.97
CA LEU A 29 -7.45 8.23 5.86
C LEU A 29 -7.19 7.88 7.32
N ALA A 30 -6.46 6.79 7.60
CA ALA A 30 -6.29 6.28 8.96
C ALA A 30 -5.01 6.74 9.67
N ASP A 31 -3.88 6.97 8.98
CA ASP A 31 -2.62 7.34 9.64
C ASP A 31 -2.80 8.63 10.46
N GLU A 32 -2.25 8.65 11.69
CA GLU A 32 -2.42 9.76 12.64
C GLU A 32 -1.78 11.07 12.15
N ASN A 33 -0.70 10.98 11.37
CA ASN A 33 -0.04 12.12 10.73
C ASN A 33 -0.62 12.47 9.34
N ARG A 34 -1.75 11.87 8.97
CA ARG A 34 -2.50 12.14 7.74
C ARG A 34 -3.88 12.68 8.09
N TYR A 35 -4.96 12.09 7.59
CA TYR A 35 -6.31 12.56 7.90
C TYR A 35 -6.78 12.10 9.29
N ASN A 36 -6.22 11.05 9.89
CA ASN A 36 -6.53 10.60 11.25
C ASN A 36 -8.05 10.38 11.53
N MET A 37 -8.72 9.65 10.65
CA MET A 37 -10.19 9.49 10.69
C MET A 37 -10.68 8.36 11.61
N LEU A 38 -9.81 7.52 12.18
CA LEU A 38 -10.23 6.33 12.92
C LEU A 38 -11.16 6.64 14.11
N LYS A 39 -10.87 7.69 14.90
CA LYS A 39 -11.75 8.07 16.03
C LYS A 39 -13.14 8.51 15.57
N LYS A 40 -13.21 9.22 14.44
CA LYS A 40 -14.49 9.68 13.86
C LYS A 40 -15.32 8.50 13.39
N VAL A 41 -14.71 7.56 12.67
CA VAL A 41 -15.37 6.33 12.23
C VAL A 41 -15.85 5.51 13.43
N ALA A 42 -14.99 5.32 14.45
CA ALA A 42 -15.35 4.58 15.65
C ALA A 42 -16.54 5.20 16.40
N SER A 43 -16.61 6.54 16.47
CA SER A 43 -17.76 7.25 17.05
C SER A 43 -19.05 7.03 16.27
N LEU A 44 -19.00 7.05 14.93
CA LEU A 44 -20.17 6.78 14.08
C LEU A 44 -20.66 5.33 14.20
N LEU A 45 -19.75 4.40 14.48
CA LEU A 45 -20.04 2.99 14.71
C LEU A 45 -20.44 2.68 16.16
N GLY A 46 -20.45 3.66 17.06
CA GLY A 46 -20.77 3.47 18.48
C GLY A 46 -19.77 2.59 19.24
N LEU A 47 -18.49 2.59 18.83
CA LEU A 47 -17.46 1.77 19.46
C LEU A 47 -16.89 2.42 20.72
N ASP A 48 -16.58 1.60 21.72
CA ASP A 48 -15.84 2.04 22.91
C ASP A 48 -14.36 2.31 22.57
N THR A 49 -14.00 3.59 22.49
CA THR A 49 -12.63 4.04 22.23
C THR A 49 -11.78 4.27 23.48
N THR A 50 -12.27 3.92 24.67
CA THR A 50 -11.57 4.19 25.93
C THR A 50 -10.38 3.26 26.16
N LYS A 51 -10.42 2.03 25.61
CA LYS A 51 -9.39 1.00 25.79
C LYS A 51 -9.05 0.33 24.47
N ASN A 52 -7.77 0.10 24.20
CA ASN A 52 -7.34 -0.62 22.99
C ASN A 52 -7.83 -2.08 22.96
N ALA A 53 -8.05 -2.70 24.11
CA ALA A 53 -8.56 -4.07 24.21
C ALA A 53 -9.97 -4.25 23.62
N SER A 54 -10.73 -3.18 23.38
CA SER A 54 -12.00 -3.25 22.64
C SER A 54 -11.82 -3.50 21.14
N LEU A 55 -10.57 -3.40 20.65
CA LEU A 55 -10.19 -3.48 19.23
C LEU A 55 -10.92 -2.45 18.36
N TRP A 56 -11.24 -1.28 18.93
CA TRP A 56 -11.97 -0.24 18.21
C TRP A 56 -11.20 0.27 16.98
N LYS A 57 -9.86 0.33 17.04
CA LYS A 57 -9.02 0.73 15.90
C LYS A 57 -9.14 -0.28 14.76
N ASP A 58 -9.06 -1.57 15.07
CA ASP A 58 -9.17 -2.69 14.12
C ASP A 58 -10.54 -2.72 13.45
N LYS A 59 -11.62 -2.54 14.22
CA LYS A 59 -12.99 -2.44 13.70
C LYS A 59 -13.15 -1.23 12.78
N ALA A 60 -12.71 -0.05 13.24
CA ALA A 60 -12.86 1.19 12.48
C ALA A 60 -12.05 1.19 11.17
N ILE A 61 -10.82 0.67 11.18
CA ILE A 61 -9.98 0.64 9.98
C ILE A 61 -10.52 -0.35 8.93
N VAL A 62 -11.10 -1.48 9.36
CA VAL A 62 -11.75 -2.42 8.44
C VAL A 62 -12.95 -1.77 7.75
N GLU A 63 -13.86 -1.16 8.51
CA GLU A 63 -15.04 -0.48 7.94
C GLU A 63 -14.65 0.68 7.02
N LEU A 64 -13.58 1.40 7.35
CA LEU A 64 -13.05 2.45 6.49
C LEU A 64 -12.53 1.91 5.14
N ASN A 65 -11.88 0.73 5.14
CA ASN A 65 -11.47 0.07 3.91
C ASN A 65 -12.66 -0.45 3.10
N VAL A 66 -13.69 -1.00 3.77
CA VAL A 66 -14.96 -1.41 3.13
C VAL A 66 -15.60 -0.22 2.44
N ALA A 67 -15.72 0.93 3.12
CA ALA A 67 -16.30 2.14 2.56
C ALA A 67 -15.55 2.67 1.34
N VAL A 68 -14.21 2.63 1.35
CA VAL A 68 -13.38 3.00 0.18
C VAL A 68 -13.68 2.09 -1.02
N LEU A 69 -13.62 0.78 -0.82
CA LEU A 69 -13.86 -0.19 -1.91
C LEU A 69 -15.29 -0.08 -2.46
N HIS A 70 -16.28 0.09 -1.57
CA HIS A 70 -17.68 0.30 -1.94
C HIS A 70 -17.84 1.55 -2.80
N SER A 71 -17.31 2.69 -2.34
CA SER A 71 -17.46 3.98 -3.03
C SER A 71 -16.84 3.96 -4.43
N TYR A 72 -15.65 3.36 -4.57
CA TYR A 72 -15.00 3.22 -5.88
C TYR A 72 -15.82 2.33 -6.82
N ARG A 73 -16.37 1.23 -6.31
CA ARG A 73 -17.24 0.34 -7.09
C ARG A 73 -18.51 1.03 -7.54
N GLU A 74 -19.19 1.75 -6.65
CA GLU A 74 -20.40 2.51 -6.99
C GLU A 74 -20.12 3.59 -8.04
N ALA A 75 -18.95 4.24 -7.97
CA ALA A 75 -18.54 5.24 -8.95
C ALA A 75 -18.00 4.66 -10.27
N GLY A 76 -17.91 3.33 -10.41
CA GLY A 76 -17.33 2.68 -11.59
C GLY A 76 -15.82 2.93 -11.76
N VAL A 77 -15.11 3.28 -10.69
CA VAL A 77 -13.67 3.57 -10.70
C VAL A 77 -12.87 2.33 -10.31
N THR A 78 -11.81 2.03 -11.07
CA THR A 78 -10.95 0.86 -10.82
C THR A 78 -10.23 0.95 -9.48
N ILE A 79 -10.37 -0.11 -8.68
CA ILE A 79 -9.66 -0.32 -7.42
C ILE A 79 -9.48 -1.83 -7.18
N VAL A 80 -8.45 -2.21 -6.43
CA VAL A 80 -8.24 -3.61 -6.02
C VAL A 80 -8.18 -3.71 -4.49
N ASP A 81 -8.76 -4.75 -3.91
CA ASP A 81 -8.55 -5.05 -2.49
C ASP A 81 -7.19 -5.74 -2.26
N HIS A 82 -6.69 -5.68 -1.03
CA HIS A 82 -5.36 -6.18 -0.71
C HIS A 82 -5.23 -7.71 -0.74
N HIS A 83 -6.33 -8.46 -0.58
CA HIS A 83 -6.28 -9.93 -0.71
C HIS A 83 -6.21 -10.33 -2.18
N THR A 84 -7.00 -9.69 -3.05
CA THR A 84 -6.93 -9.88 -4.50
C THR A 84 -5.57 -9.44 -5.03
N ALA A 85 -5.03 -8.31 -4.58
CA ALA A 85 -3.70 -7.84 -4.97
C ALA A 85 -2.60 -8.84 -4.55
N ALA A 86 -2.67 -9.38 -3.33
CA ALA A 86 -1.76 -10.43 -2.90
C ALA A 86 -1.89 -11.69 -3.77
N HIS A 87 -3.11 -12.10 -4.14
CA HIS A 87 -3.30 -13.23 -5.05
C HIS A 87 -2.73 -12.96 -6.45
N GLN A 88 -2.92 -11.77 -7.00
CA GLN A 88 -2.32 -11.36 -8.28
C GLN A 88 -0.80 -11.42 -8.21
N PHE A 89 -0.21 -10.94 -7.11
CA PHE A 89 1.22 -11.06 -6.87
C PHE A 89 1.67 -12.53 -6.81
N LYS A 90 0.90 -13.42 -6.17
CA LYS A 90 1.17 -14.87 -6.20
C LYS A 90 1.21 -15.46 -7.62
N GLN A 91 0.35 -14.97 -8.51
CA GLN A 91 0.36 -15.41 -9.91
C GLN A 91 1.59 -14.87 -10.64
N PHE A 92 1.97 -13.62 -10.39
CA PHE A 92 3.21 -13.05 -10.89
C PHE A 92 4.44 -13.87 -10.46
N GLU A 93 4.54 -14.26 -9.18
CA GLU A 93 5.64 -15.11 -8.69
C GLU A 93 5.76 -16.42 -9.47
N LYS A 94 4.63 -17.09 -9.74
CA LYS A 94 4.61 -18.33 -10.54
C LYS A 94 5.05 -18.11 -11.98
N GLN A 95 4.72 -16.95 -12.57
CA GLN A 95 5.10 -16.60 -13.92
C GLN A 95 6.60 -16.32 -14.03
N GLU A 96 7.18 -15.63 -13.04
CA GLU A 96 8.62 -15.41 -12.96
C GLU A 96 9.37 -16.73 -12.81
N GLU A 97 8.91 -17.61 -11.92
CA GLU A 97 9.49 -18.95 -11.72
C GLU A 97 9.42 -19.80 -12.99
N LYS A 98 8.26 -19.84 -13.66
CA LYS A 98 8.10 -20.57 -14.93
C LYS A 98 9.03 -20.06 -16.03
N ALA A 99 9.40 -18.78 -15.98
CA ALA A 99 10.30 -18.14 -16.93
C ALA A 99 11.78 -18.16 -16.48
N ASP A 100 12.11 -18.88 -15.41
CA ASP A 100 13.44 -18.95 -14.82
C ASP A 100 14.03 -17.56 -14.44
N ARG A 101 13.15 -16.65 -14.01
CA ARG A 101 13.53 -15.31 -13.54
C ARG A 101 13.53 -15.23 -12.03
N LYS A 102 14.60 -14.66 -11.48
CA LYS A 102 14.70 -14.41 -10.04
C LYS A 102 13.81 -13.24 -9.65
N LEU A 103 12.91 -13.48 -8.71
CA LEU A 103 12.05 -12.49 -8.09
C LEU A 103 12.84 -11.70 -7.03
N THR A 104 12.71 -10.37 -7.04
CA THR A 104 13.20 -9.50 -5.97
C THR A 104 12.04 -8.64 -5.44
N GLY A 105 12.14 -8.18 -4.19
CA GLY A 105 11.15 -7.29 -3.61
C GLY A 105 11.41 -6.95 -2.14
N ASP A 106 11.00 -5.75 -1.74
CA ASP A 106 11.03 -5.32 -0.35
C ASP A 106 9.80 -5.84 0.38
N TRP A 107 9.98 -6.85 1.23
CA TRP A 107 8.90 -7.45 2.00
C TRP A 107 8.10 -6.43 2.82
N THR A 108 8.75 -5.41 3.37
CA THR A 108 8.10 -4.38 4.20
C THR A 108 7.09 -3.53 3.42
N TRP A 109 7.27 -3.44 2.10
CA TRP A 109 6.35 -2.75 1.18
C TRP A 109 5.36 -3.68 0.52
N LEU A 110 5.69 -4.98 0.37
CA LEU A 110 4.81 -5.96 -0.26
C LEU A 110 3.66 -6.41 0.66
N ILE A 111 3.87 -6.44 1.98
CA ILE A 111 2.80 -6.79 2.91
C ILE A 111 1.78 -5.65 3.02
N PRO A 112 0.46 -5.93 2.98
CA PRO A 112 -0.53 -4.89 3.19
C PRO A 112 -0.51 -4.40 4.65
N PRO A 113 -0.81 -3.11 4.89
CA PRO A 113 -0.80 -2.53 6.23
C PRO A 113 -1.97 -3.00 7.12
N VAL A 114 -2.91 -3.75 6.56
CA VAL A 114 -4.06 -4.35 7.26
C VAL A 114 -4.12 -5.83 6.88
N SER A 115 -4.38 -6.68 7.88
CA SER A 115 -4.50 -8.13 7.72
C SER A 115 -3.30 -8.82 7.03
N PRO A 116 -2.03 -8.45 7.29
CA PRO A 116 -0.89 -9.02 6.55
C PRO A 116 -0.79 -10.54 6.72
N ALA A 117 -1.00 -11.06 7.94
CA ALA A 117 -0.96 -12.49 8.23
C ALA A 117 -2.00 -13.33 7.46
N ALA A 118 -3.05 -12.70 6.93
CA ALA A 118 -4.06 -13.32 6.07
C ALA A 118 -3.68 -13.31 4.57
N THR A 119 -2.45 -12.95 4.24
CA THR A 119 -1.89 -13.01 2.88
C THR A 119 -0.70 -13.95 2.82
N HIS A 120 -0.44 -14.57 1.66
CA HIS A 120 0.69 -15.49 1.52
C HIS A 120 2.04 -14.77 1.61
N ILE A 121 2.07 -13.48 1.28
CA ILE A 121 3.28 -12.63 1.29
C ILE A 121 3.90 -12.57 2.68
N PHE A 122 3.07 -12.49 3.73
CA PHE A 122 3.55 -12.42 5.11
C PHE A 122 4.39 -13.64 5.53
N HIS A 123 4.11 -14.82 4.95
CA HIS A 123 4.76 -16.07 5.31
C HIS A 123 5.98 -16.41 4.45
N LYS A 124 6.44 -15.47 3.61
CA LYS A 124 7.52 -15.70 2.64
C LYS A 124 8.62 -14.65 2.78
N HIS A 125 9.87 -15.07 2.60
CA HIS A 125 11.02 -14.18 2.49
C HIS A 125 11.24 -13.75 1.03
N TYR A 126 11.62 -12.49 0.81
CA TYR A 126 11.94 -11.93 -0.49
C TYR A 126 13.36 -11.35 -0.46
N ASP A 127 14.14 -11.63 -1.51
CA ASP A 127 15.42 -10.99 -1.73
C ASP A 127 15.21 -9.53 -2.16
N ASN A 128 15.75 -8.57 -1.42
CA ASN A 128 15.62 -7.14 -1.72
C ASN A 128 16.78 -6.61 -2.60
N THR A 129 17.44 -7.48 -3.35
CA THR A 129 18.47 -7.09 -4.31
C THR A 129 17.88 -6.16 -5.38
N ILE A 130 18.51 -5.00 -5.56
CA ILE A 130 18.11 -4.04 -6.61
C ILE A 130 18.66 -4.51 -7.95
N VAL A 131 17.77 -4.77 -8.91
CA VAL A 131 18.10 -5.06 -10.31
C VAL A 131 17.79 -3.82 -11.17
N LYS A 132 18.55 -3.59 -12.24
CA LYS A 132 18.34 -2.51 -13.22
C LYS A 132 17.84 -3.08 -14.57
N PRO A 133 17.02 -2.35 -15.36
CA PRO A 133 16.54 -0.98 -15.14
C PRO A 133 15.58 -0.85 -13.94
N ASN A 134 15.57 0.31 -13.27
CA ASN A 134 14.74 0.52 -12.07
C ASN A 134 14.39 1.99 -11.81
N TYR A 135 13.41 2.20 -10.93
CA TYR A 135 13.07 3.51 -10.39
C TYR A 135 13.79 3.76 -9.06
N PHE A 136 14.27 4.98 -8.87
CA PHE A 136 14.98 5.41 -7.68
C PHE A 136 14.38 6.69 -7.11
N TYR A 137 14.52 6.86 -5.79
CA TYR A 137 14.32 8.16 -5.17
C TYR A 137 15.34 9.17 -5.71
N GLN A 138 14.96 10.44 -5.62
CA GLN A 138 15.79 11.58 -5.99
C GLN A 138 15.53 12.70 -4.99
N ASP A 139 16.50 13.59 -4.83
CA ASP A 139 16.34 14.75 -3.96
C ASP A 139 15.15 15.60 -4.42
N LYS A 140 14.48 16.21 -3.44
CA LYS A 140 13.41 17.15 -3.75
C LYS A 140 14.01 18.31 -4.55
N PRO A 141 13.38 18.75 -5.65
CA PRO A 141 13.88 19.87 -6.45
C PRO A 141 13.70 21.22 -5.73
N TYR A 142 13.10 21.22 -4.54
CA TYR A 142 12.87 22.39 -3.69
C TYR A 142 13.32 22.08 -2.25
N HIS A 143 13.86 23.10 -1.59
CA HIS A 143 14.08 23.06 -0.15
C HIS A 143 12.74 23.30 0.57
N GLY A 144 12.37 22.40 1.48
CA GLY A 144 11.18 22.63 2.30
C GLY A 144 11.46 23.77 3.27
N THR A 145 10.58 24.78 3.34
CA THR A 145 10.51 25.63 4.52
C THR A 145 10.13 24.73 5.69
N GLU A 146 11.03 24.57 6.67
CA GLU A 146 10.67 23.98 7.95
C GLU A 146 9.45 24.74 8.47
N LYS A 147 8.35 24.03 8.72
CA LYS A 147 7.20 24.63 9.39
C LYS A 147 7.62 24.88 10.84
N ALA A 148 7.65 26.15 11.22
CA ALA A 148 7.74 26.59 12.62
C ALA A 148 6.58 26.02 13.45
#